data_AF-A0A7D5M7T4-F1
#
_entry.id   AF-A0A7D5M7T4-F1
#
_cell.length_a   1.000
_cell.length_b   1.000
_cell.length_c   1.000
_cell.angle_alpha   90.00
_cell.angle_beta   90.00
_cell.angle_gamma   90.00
#
_symmetry.space_group_name_H-M   'P 1'
#
loop_
_entity.id
_entity.type
_entity.pdbx_description
1 polymer ?
#
loop_
_entity_poly.entity_id
_entity_poly.type
_entity_poly.pdbx_seq_one_letter_code
_entity_poly.pdbx_strand_id
1 'polypeptide(L)'
;MQNKTLLIAIIIIISPVLFALVAYPDTFSLSWNQGRGGFLFAMAFIVAEIIGVKLHVSKKRILATIPLAGAAIAYLVMREHGLKDYLVGVAPQFNVNLVDSWTWMWDFIIMGAFLIAAVSILFGKKWIRIAPAGPIFLCGSAAILSLDAFFPYDTLGPLQYVVPYLVKANVWIINSFDLGTAIAKENLMLLRGEHGPMALQVFWPSAGVHSIIIYSLVMMAFLLKMNIERKRKAVYFVIGILGTIGINMIRIFSLSVFVLKVSTDPTKFEEFHGIAGEIMFLPWIFIFLLIVTSIETKRMKRLIS
;
A
#
# COMPACT_ATOMS: atom_id res chain seq x y z
N MET A 1 8.85 6.42 35.79
CA MET A 1 8.43 5.01 35.53
C MET A 1 7.52 4.83 34.31
N GLN A 2 6.66 5.80 33.94
CA GLN A 2 5.69 5.67 32.82
C GLN A 2 6.31 5.33 31.44
N ASN A 3 7.49 5.86 31.11
CA ASN A 3 8.09 5.65 29.78
C ASN A 3 8.69 4.24 29.59
N LYS A 4 9.07 3.54 30.67
CA LYS A 4 9.75 2.23 30.58
C LYS A 4 8.79 1.11 30.15
N THR A 5 7.54 1.10 30.64
CA THR A 5 6.57 0.06 30.27
C THR A 5 6.09 0.20 28.84
N LEU A 6 5.94 1.43 28.34
CA LEU A 6 5.59 1.69 26.95
C LEU A 6 6.72 1.27 26.01
N LEU A 7 7.98 1.55 26.36
CA LEU A 7 9.13 1.11 25.58
C LEU A 7 9.19 -0.42 25.45
N ILE A 8 8.94 -1.15 26.55
CA ILE A 8 8.88 -2.62 26.53
C ILE A 8 7.75 -3.09 25.61
N ALA A 9 6.57 -2.46 25.67
CA ALA A 9 5.45 -2.79 24.79
C ALA A 9 5.82 -2.59 23.30
N ILE A 10 6.50 -1.47 22.97
CA ILE A 10 7.00 -1.21 21.61
C ILE A 10 7.95 -2.32 21.18
N ILE A 11 8.94 -2.68 22.02
CA ILE A 11 9.93 -3.73 21.71
C ILE A 11 9.24 -5.06 21.40
N ILE A 12 8.24 -5.46 22.20
CA ILE A 12 7.48 -6.70 21.97
C ILE A 12 6.69 -6.64 20.66
N ILE A 13 6.08 -5.49 20.33
CA ILE A 13 5.31 -5.34 19.10
C ILE A 13 6.22 -5.43 17.86
N ILE A 14 7.40 -4.81 17.91
CA ILE A 14 8.31 -4.80 16.75
C ILE A 14 9.18 -6.06 16.66
N SER A 15 9.24 -6.89 17.71
CA SER A 15 10.16 -8.02 17.76
C SER A 15 9.99 -9.04 16.63
N PRO A 16 8.78 -9.39 16.14
CA PRO A 16 8.68 -10.33 15.01
C PRO A 16 9.25 -9.76 13.71
N VAL A 17 9.12 -8.44 13.49
CA VAL A 17 9.71 -7.77 12.32
C VAL A 17 11.24 -7.75 12.44
N LEU A 18 11.77 -7.38 13.60
CA LEU A 18 13.21 -7.40 13.85
C LEU A 18 13.80 -8.81 13.75
N PHE A 19 13.07 -9.81 14.25
CA PHE A 19 13.44 -11.21 14.11
C PHE A 19 13.53 -11.61 12.64
N ALA A 20 12.49 -11.36 11.84
CA ALA A 20 12.52 -11.66 10.40
C ALA A 20 13.66 -10.96 9.69
N LEU A 21 13.94 -9.69 10.03
CA LEU A 21 15.01 -8.91 9.41
C LEU A 21 16.40 -9.51 9.68
N VAL A 22 16.61 -10.07 10.87
CA VAL A 22 17.90 -10.69 11.25
C VAL A 22 18.01 -12.13 10.76
N ALA A 23 16.95 -12.93 10.91
CA ALA A 23 16.97 -14.36 10.59
C ALA A 23 16.78 -14.64 9.10
N TYR A 24 16.01 -13.81 8.40
CA TYR A 24 15.62 -13.99 7.00
C TYR A 24 15.77 -12.70 6.18
N PRO A 25 16.96 -12.07 6.17
CA PRO A 25 17.18 -10.75 5.53
C PRO A 25 16.82 -10.76 4.04
N ASP A 26 17.08 -11.86 3.33
CA ASP A 26 16.83 -11.99 1.89
C ASP A 26 15.33 -11.96 1.52
N THR A 27 14.45 -12.11 2.52
CA THR A 27 13.00 -11.99 2.32
C THR A 27 12.51 -10.55 2.27
N PHE A 28 13.38 -9.56 2.54
CA PHE A 28 13.05 -8.14 2.48
C PHE A 28 13.41 -7.55 1.11
N SER A 29 12.42 -7.48 0.23
CA SER A 29 12.49 -6.66 -0.98
C SER A 29 11.59 -5.42 -0.85
N LEU A 30 12.05 -4.30 -1.42
CA LEU A 30 11.26 -3.07 -1.57
C LEU A 30 10.50 -3.15 -2.89
N SER A 31 9.59 -4.11 -2.99
CA SER A 31 8.60 -4.19 -4.05
C SER A 31 7.22 -4.27 -3.41
N TRP A 32 6.21 -3.68 -4.03
CA TRP A 32 4.87 -3.62 -3.47
C TRP A 32 4.15 -4.99 -3.44
N ASN A 33 4.54 -5.94 -4.30
CA ASN A 33 3.93 -7.28 -4.40
C ASN A 33 4.84 -8.42 -3.93
N GLN A 34 6.04 -8.12 -3.43
CA GLN A 34 7.01 -9.14 -3.06
C GLN A 34 7.70 -8.78 -1.74
N GLY A 35 7.98 -9.83 -0.97
CA GLY A 35 8.81 -9.75 0.21
C GLY A 35 8.15 -9.08 1.42
N ARG A 36 8.97 -8.92 2.46
CA ARG A 36 8.60 -8.39 3.77
C ARG A 36 8.96 -6.92 3.95
N GLY A 37 9.35 -6.19 2.90
CA GLY A 37 9.69 -4.76 2.98
C GLY A 37 8.58 -3.92 3.61
N GLY A 38 7.32 -4.28 3.33
CA GLY A 38 6.14 -3.70 3.98
C GLY A 38 6.16 -3.73 5.52
N PHE A 39 6.78 -4.74 6.14
CA PHE A 39 6.86 -4.85 7.60
C PHE A 39 7.68 -3.71 8.21
N LEU A 40 8.68 -3.20 7.50
CA LEU A 40 9.49 -2.06 7.96
C LEU A 40 8.65 -0.78 8.02
N PHE A 41 7.76 -0.57 7.05
CA PHE A 41 6.81 0.55 7.08
C PHE A 41 5.81 0.41 8.23
N ALA A 42 5.23 -0.78 8.42
CA ALA A 42 4.33 -1.04 9.54
C ALA A 42 5.02 -0.82 10.90
N MET A 43 6.28 -1.24 11.02
CA MET A 43 7.13 -1.00 12.19
C MET A 43 7.39 0.50 12.40
N ALA A 44 7.75 1.23 11.35
CA ALA A 44 7.97 2.68 11.44
C ALA A 44 6.69 3.42 11.88
N PHE A 45 5.53 3.07 11.30
CA PHE A 45 4.25 3.65 11.69
C PHE A 45 3.91 3.35 13.14
N ILE A 46 3.99 2.09 13.59
CA ILE A 46 3.61 1.76 14.96
C ILE A 46 4.52 2.43 16.00
N VAL A 47 5.83 2.50 15.72
CA VAL A 47 6.77 3.22 16.59
C VAL A 47 6.43 4.70 16.62
N ALA A 48 6.26 5.35 15.46
CA ALA A 48 5.93 6.77 15.37
C ALA A 48 4.60 7.13 16.05
N GLU A 49 3.62 6.22 16.03
CA GLU A 49 2.30 6.44 16.63
C GLU A 49 2.27 6.23 18.15
N ILE A 50 3.11 5.33 18.67
CA ILE A 50 3.17 5.02 20.11
C ILE A 50 4.21 5.89 20.82
N ILE A 51 5.28 6.30 20.15
CA ILE A 51 6.32 7.13 20.75
C ILE A 51 5.72 8.49 21.18
N GLY A 52 5.97 8.88 22.43
CA GLY A 52 5.42 10.12 23.00
C GLY A 52 3.98 10.03 23.51
N VAL A 53 3.29 8.89 23.37
CA VAL A 53 1.96 8.68 23.96
C VAL A 53 2.09 8.59 25.48
N LYS A 54 1.49 9.55 26.20
CA LYS A 54 1.48 9.58 27.68
C LYS A 54 0.41 8.64 28.26
N LEU A 55 0.43 7.36 27.89
CA LEU A 55 -0.47 6.34 28.42
C LEU A 55 0.29 5.31 29.25
N HIS A 56 -0.26 5.01 30.43
CA HIS A 56 0.25 3.91 31.24
C HIS A 56 -0.34 2.59 30.76
N VAL A 57 0.54 1.68 30.32
CA VAL A 57 0.19 0.29 30.02
C VAL A 57 0.55 -0.59 31.23
N SER A 58 -0.40 -1.39 31.70
CA SER A 58 -0.19 -2.27 32.84
C SER A 58 0.73 -3.45 32.50
N LYS A 59 1.53 -3.91 33.47
CA LYS A 59 2.43 -5.05 33.29
C LYS A 59 1.70 -6.33 32.84
N LYS A 60 0.48 -6.55 33.33
CA LYS A 60 -0.36 -7.71 32.95
C LYS A 60 -0.67 -7.71 31.44
N ARG A 61 -1.00 -6.54 30.87
CA ARG A 61 -1.28 -6.42 29.43
C ARG A 61 -0.03 -6.64 28.59
N ILE A 62 1.11 -6.12 29.03
CA ILE A 62 2.40 -6.36 28.37
C ILE A 62 2.73 -7.85 28.36
N LEU A 63 2.63 -8.52 29.52
CA LEU A 63 2.89 -9.95 29.62
C LEU A 63 1.97 -10.77 28.71
N ALA A 64 0.70 -10.38 28.59
CA ALA A 64 -0.27 -11.02 27.69
C ALA A 64 0.06 -10.87 26.20
N THR A 65 0.89 -9.89 25.80
CA THR A 65 1.34 -9.74 24.40
C THR A 65 2.55 -10.59 24.04
N ILE A 66 3.31 -11.08 25.01
CA ILE A 66 4.52 -11.90 24.74
C ILE A 66 4.19 -13.20 23.99
N PRO A 67 3.16 -13.99 24.39
CA PRO A 67 2.79 -15.19 23.64
C PRO A 67 2.37 -14.90 22.20
N LEU A 68 1.74 -13.74 21.94
CA LEU A 68 1.35 -13.34 20.58
C LEU A 68 2.59 -13.05 19.71
N ALA A 69 3.59 -12.36 20.26
CA ALA A 69 4.85 -12.12 19.57
C ALA A 69 5.59 -13.45 19.31
N GLY A 70 5.60 -14.35 20.29
CA GLY A 70 6.14 -15.70 20.14
C GLY A 70 5.43 -16.50 19.04
N ALA A 71 4.10 -16.43 18.95
CA ALA A 71 3.33 -17.08 17.89
C ALA A 71 3.61 -16.50 16.50
N ALA A 72 3.74 -15.17 16.39
CA ALA A 72 4.11 -14.52 15.13
C ALA A 72 5.52 -14.93 14.68
N ILE A 73 6.49 -14.99 15.60
CA ILE A 73 7.84 -15.48 15.32
C ILE A 73 7.81 -16.96 14.91
N ALA A 74 7.07 -17.80 15.63
CA ALA A 74 6.93 -19.22 15.30
C ALA A 74 6.34 -19.41 13.90
N TYR A 75 5.32 -18.62 13.53
CA TYR A 75 4.80 -18.60 12.16
C TYR A 75 5.88 -18.25 11.13
N LEU A 76 6.66 -17.19 11.37
CA LEU A 76 7.74 -16.78 10.46
C LEU A 76 8.82 -17.86 10.30
N VAL A 77 9.12 -18.60 11.37
CA VAL A 77 10.02 -19.76 11.31
C VAL A 77 9.39 -20.89 10.49
N MET A 78 8.16 -21.30 10.82
CA MET A 78 7.43 -22.34 10.07
C MET A 78 7.34 -21.99 8.58
N ARG A 79 7.17 -20.71 8.27
CA ARG A 79 7.08 -20.15 6.92
C ARG A 79 8.31 -20.45 6.07
N GLU A 80 9.51 -20.44 6.65
CA GLU A 80 10.75 -20.79 5.95
C GLU A 80 11.10 -22.30 6.02
N HIS A 81 10.48 -23.03 6.95
CA HIS A 81 10.69 -24.48 7.14
C HIS A 81 9.53 -25.33 6.60
N GLY A 82 9.02 -24.99 5.40
CA GLY A 82 8.10 -25.83 4.63
C GLY A 82 6.65 -25.38 4.58
N LEU A 83 6.21 -24.43 5.42
CA LEU A 83 4.85 -23.87 5.28
C LEU A 83 4.70 -23.09 3.96
N LYS A 84 5.77 -22.49 3.42
CA LYS A 84 5.78 -21.92 2.06
C LYS A 84 5.32 -22.94 1.03
N ASP A 85 5.97 -24.09 1.02
CA ASP A 85 5.77 -25.13 0.01
C ASP A 85 4.38 -25.75 0.14
N TYR A 86 3.89 -25.89 1.37
CA TYR A 86 2.51 -26.25 1.63
C TYR A 86 1.53 -25.22 1.04
N LEU A 87 1.74 -23.92 1.29
CA LEU A 87 0.89 -22.85 0.74
C LEU A 87 0.88 -22.85 -0.79
N VAL A 88 2.05 -23.08 -1.41
CA VAL A 88 2.17 -23.25 -2.87
C VAL A 88 1.39 -24.48 -3.34
N GLY A 89 1.52 -25.62 -2.63
CA GLY A 89 0.87 -26.87 -2.99
C GLY A 89 -0.67 -26.84 -2.90
N VAL A 90 -1.24 -26.05 -1.98
CA VAL A 90 -2.69 -25.88 -1.86
C VAL A 90 -3.25 -24.77 -2.76
N ALA A 91 -2.41 -23.88 -3.30
CA ALA A 91 -2.85 -22.74 -4.12
C ALA A 91 -3.78 -23.14 -5.30
N PRO A 92 -3.53 -24.24 -6.05
CA PRO A 92 -4.43 -24.69 -7.12
C PRO A 92 -5.84 -25.04 -6.63
N GLN A 93 -5.99 -25.53 -5.39
CA GLN A 93 -7.29 -25.90 -4.82
C GLN A 93 -8.20 -24.67 -4.61
N PHE A 94 -7.60 -23.49 -4.49
CA PHE A 94 -8.30 -22.22 -4.32
C PHE A 94 -8.37 -21.39 -5.61
N ASN A 95 -7.98 -21.95 -6.76
CA ASN A 95 -7.90 -21.24 -8.05
C ASN A 95 -7.04 -19.96 -7.97
N VAL A 96 -5.92 -20.02 -7.23
CA VAL A 96 -4.96 -18.92 -7.15
C VAL A 96 -4.25 -18.78 -8.49
N ASN A 97 -4.23 -17.56 -9.02
CA ASN A 97 -3.61 -17.23 -10.30
C ASN A 97 -2.18 -16.67 -10.14
N LEU A 98 -1.92 -15.92 -9.06
CA LEU A 98 -0.57 -15.45 -8.70
C LEU A 98 -0.11 -16.05 -7.36
N VAL A 99 0.70 -17.10 -7.45
CA VAL A 99 1.18 -17.87 -6.29
C VAL A 99 2.08 -17.02 -5.39
N ASP A 100 2.93 -16.16 -5.95
CA ASP A 100 3.79 -15.30 -5.13
C ASP A 100 2.97 -14.39 -4.23
N SER A 101 2.01 -13.66 -4.79
CA SER A 101 1.09 -12.80 -4.02
C SER A 101 0.31 -13.59 -2.97
N TRP A 102 -0.14 -14.81 -3.30
CA TRP A 102 -0.79 -15.72 -2.35
C TRP A 102 0.11 -16.06 -1.17
N THR A 103 1.37 -16.42 -1.41
CA THR A 103 2.28 -16.81 -0.33
C THR A 103 2.72 -15.64 0.55
N TRP A 104 2.80 -14.42 0.00
CA TRP A 104 3.10 -13.21 0.76
C TRP A 104 1.87 -12.68 1.51
N MET A 105 0.67 -12.80 0.93
CA MET A 105 -0.58 -12.38 1.55
C MET A 105 -0.71 -12.91 2.99
N TRP A 106 -0.40 -14.19 3.21
CA TRP A 106 -0.47 -14.82 4.53
C TRP A 106 0.48 -14.19 5.55
N ASP A 107 1.68 -13.79 5.15
CA ASP A 107 2.63 -13.09 6.01
C ASP A 107 2.02 -11.76 6.52
N PHE A 108 1.37 -11.01 5.64
CA PHE A 108 0.69 -9.77 6.00
C PHE A 108 -0.59 -9.99 6.82
N ILE A 109 -1.36 -11.04 6.54
CA ILE A 109 -2.54 -11.42 7.35
C ILE A 109 -2.13 -11.73 8.78
N ILE A 110 -1.13 -12.61 8.97
CA ILE A 110 -0.69 -13.04 10.30
C ILE A 110 -0.07 -11.87 11.07
N MET A 111 0.78 -11.06 10.42
CA MET A 111 1.35 -9.88 11.05
C MET A 111 0.30 -8.82 11.38
N GLY A 112 -0.69 -8.61 10.50
CA GLY A 112 -1.82 -7.71 10.76
C GLY A 112 -2.66 -8.18 11.95
N ALA A 113 -3.01 -9.46 12.00
CA ALA A 113 -3.75 -10.06 13.10
C ALA A 113 -2.98 -9.97 14.43
N PHE A 114 -1.70 -10.30 14.43
CA PHE A 114 -0.81 -10.13 15.57
C PHE A 114 -0.81 -8.69 16.07
N LEU A 115 -0.59 -7.72 15.16
CA LEU A 115 -0.46 -6.32 15.53
C LEU A 115 -1.78 -5.78 16.09
N ILE A 116 -2.91 -6.08 15.46
CA ILE A 116 -4.26 -5.70 15.94
C ILE A 116 -4.50 -6.28 17.34
N ALA A 117 -4.22 -7.57 17.54
CA ALA A 117 -4.41 -8.23 18.83
C ALA A 117 -3.53 -7.59 19.92
N ALA A 118 -2.25 -7.37 19.62
CA ALA A 118 -1.30 -6.76 20.54
C ALA A 118 -1.73 -5.35 20.95
N VAL A 119 -2.02 -4.46 19.99
CA VAL A 119 -2.44 -3.08 20.32
C VAL A 119 -3.80 -3.03 21.00
N SER A 120 -4.70 -3.97 20.68
CA SER A 120 -6.00 -4.12 21.36
C SER A 120 -5.83 -4.51 22.82
N ILE A 121 -4.93 -5.44 23.13
CA ILE A 121 -4.63 -5.85 24.51
C ILE A 121 -3.99 -4.69 25.29
N LEU A 122 -3.01 -4.01 24.69
CA LEU A 122 -2.26 -2.94 25.35
C LEU A 122 -3.14 -1.73 25.65
N PHE A 123 -3.90 -1.25 24.66
CA PHE A 123 -4.63 0.02 24.73
C PHE A 123 -6.15 -0.12 24.86
N GLY A 124 -6.70 -1.33 24.79
CA GLY A 124 -8.15 -1.56 24.74
C GLY A 124 -8.77 -0.90 23.51
N LYS A 125 -10.06 -0.58 23.55
CA LYS A 125 -10.80 0.06 22.44
C LYS A 125 -10.19 1.37 21.92
N LYS A 126 -9.30 2.02 22.69
CA LYS A 126 -8.64 3.27 22.31
C LYS A 126 -7.54 3.08 21.25
N TRP A 127 -7.09 1.84 20.99
CA TRP A 127 -6.02 1.55 20.03
C TRP A 127 -6.29 2.14 18.65
N ILE A 128 -7.54 2.14 18.19
CA ILE A 128 -7.96 2.66 16.87
C ILE A 128 -7.63 4.16 16.71
N ARG A 129 -7.53 4.89 17.81
CA ARG A 129 -7.12 6.32 17.78
C ARG A 129 -5.65 6.53 18.07
N ILE A 130 -5.01 5.60 18.77
CA ILE A 130 -3.61 5.70 19.21
C ILE A 130 -2.69 5.23 18.09
N ALA A 131 -2.88 3.98 17.66
CA ALA A 131 -1.98 3.22 16.83
C ALA A 131 -2.69 2.50 15.64
N PRO A 132 -3.50 3.19 14.82
CA PRO A 132 -4.20 2.58 13.69
C PRO A 132 -3.35 2.37 12.42
N ALA A 133 -2.29 3.14 12.17
CA ALA A 133 -1.64 3.16 10.87
C ALA A 133 -0.93 1.84 10.54
N GLY A 134 -0.21 1.26 11.52
CA GLY A 134 0.43 -0.06 11.35
C GLY A 134 -0.57 -1.17 10.96
N PRO A 135 -1.64 -1.38 11.75
CA PRO A 135 -2.72 -2.31 11.40
C PRO A 135 -3.36 -2.06 10.04
N ILE A 136 -3.70 -0.81 9.74
CA ILE A 136 -4.33 -0.43 8.47
C ILE A 136 -3.41 -0.75 7.29
N PHE A 137 -2.11 -0.47 7.43
CA PHE A 137 -1.13 -0.77 6.41
C PHE A 137 -1.01 -2.28 6.15
N LEU A 138 -0.82 -3.09 7.20
CA LEU A 138 -0.66 -4.54 7.05
C LEU A 138 -1.92 -5.20 6.47
N CYS A 139 -3.10 -4.86 6.97
CA CYS A 139 -4.36 -5.37 6.44
C CYS A 139 -4.62 -4.89 5.00
N GLY A 140 -4.22 -3.66 4.69
CA GLY A 140 -4.28 -3.10 3.35
C GLY A 140 -3.40 -3.85 2.36
N SER A 141 -2.15 -4.10 2.72
CA SER A 141 -1.22 -4.92 1.92
C SER A 141 -1.73 -6.33 1.73
N ALA A 142 -2.28 -6.96 2.78
CA ALA A 142 -2.93 -8.26 2.66
C ALA A 142 -4.10 -8.24 1.66
N ALA A 143 -4.93 -7.19 1.68
CA ALA A 143 -6.03 -7.05 0.72
C ALA A 143 -5.53 -6.87 -0.72
N ILE A 144 -4.47 -6.08 -0.93
CA ILE A 144 -3.86 -5.89 -2.25
C ILE A 144 -3.27 -7.21 -2.77
N LEU A 145 -2.48 -7.91 -1.95
CA LEU A 145 -1.91 -9.21 -2.31
C LEU A 145 -2.99 -10.27 -2.56
N SER A 146 -4.11 -10.21 -1.85
CA SER A 146 -5.27 -11.06 -2.10
C SER A 146 -5.91 -10.78 -3.46
N LEU A 147 -6.10 -9.50 -3.80
CA LEU A 147 -6.61 -9.10 -5.12
C LEU A 147 -5.71 -9.60 -6.24
N ASP A 148 -4.39 -9.49 -6.08
CA ASP A 148 -3.45 -10.02 -7.07
C ASP A 148 -3.48 -11.55 -7.14
N ALA A 149 -3.52 -12.22 -5.98
CA ALA A 149 -3.52 -13.69 -5.91
C ALA A 149 -4.71 -14.30 -6.66
N PHE A 150 -5.90 -13.74 -6.46
CA PHE A 150 -7.14 -14.29 -7.00
C PHE A 150 -7.59 -13.64 -8.31
N PHE A 151 -7.33 -12.34 -8.48
CA PHE A 151 -7.84 -11.56 -9.60
C PHE A 151 -6.74 -10.71 -10.28
N PRO A 152 -5.64 -11.31 -10.76
CA PRO A 152 -4.57 -10.57 -11.37
C PRO A 152 -4.98 -9.92 -12.69
N TYR A 153 -4.18 -8.94 -13.12
CA TYR A 153 -4.28 -8.32 -14.45
C TYR A 153 -5.64 -7.69 -14.75
N ASP A 154 -6.44 -8.24 -15.66
CA ASP A 154 -7.75 -7.73 -16.09
C ASP A 154 -8.93 -8.59 -15.58
N THR A 155 -8.67 -9.62 -14.77
CA THR A 155 -9.68 -10.62 -14.39
C THR A 155 -10.76 -10.07 -13.43
N LEU A 156 -10.51 -8.96 -12.74
CA LEU A 156 -11.52 -8.29 -11.90
C LEU A 156 -12.35 -7.29 -12.71
N GLY A 157 -13.36 -7.80 -13.41
CA GLY A 157 -14.20 -7.05 -14.36
C GLY A 157 -14.67 -5.65 -13.90
N PRO A 158 -15.22 -5.47 -12.68
CA PRO A 158 -15.66 -4.15 -12.21
C PRO A 158 -14.54 -3.12 -12.09
N LEU A 159 -13.33 -3.54 -11.70
CA LEU A 159 -12.17 -2.65 -11.63
C LEU A 159 -11.54 -2.42 -12.99
N GLN A 160 -11.61 -3.41 -13.89
CA GLN A 160 -11.12 -3.26 -15.26
C GLN A 160 -12.02 -2.32 -16.09
N TYR A 161 -13.30 -2.18 -15.74
CA TYR A 161 -14.26 -1.32 -16.45
C TYR A 161 -13.81 0.13 -16.63
N VAL A 162 -13.08 0.70 -15.65
CA VAL A 162 -12.63 2.09 -15.72
C VAL A 162 -11.42 2.29 -16.65
N VAL A 163 -10.66 1.22 -16.92
CA VAL A 163 -9.36 1.29 -17.59
C VAL A 163 -9.46 1.79 -19.05
N PRO A 164 -10.41 1.32 -19.87
CA PRO A 164 -10.55 1.81 -21.25
C PRO A 164 -10.78 3.33 -21.34
N TYR A 165 -11.44 3.93 -20.34
CA TYR A 165 -11.65 5.37 -20.32
C TYR A 165 -10.34 6.14 -20.09
N LEU A 166 -9.50 5.66 -19.18
CA LEU A 166 -8.17 6.24 -18.92
C LEU A 166 -7.24 6.07 -20.13
N VAL A 167 -7.27 4.91 -20.79
CA VAL A 167 -6.51 4.64 -22.02
C VAL A 167 -6.95 5.58 -23.14
N LYS A 168 -8.26 5.71 -23.39
CA LYS A 168 -8.80 6.62 -24.42
C LYS A 168 -8.42 8.08 -24.15
N ALA A 169 -8.50 8.52 -22.89
CA ALA A 169 -8.10 9.87 -22.51
C ALA A 169 -6.60 10.10 -22.76
N ASN A 170 -5.73 9.14 -22.45
CA ASN A 170 -4.30 9.22 -22.75
C ASN A 170 -4.02 9.28 -24.26
N VAL A 171 -4.66 8.41 -25.05
CA VAL A 171 -4.53 8.43 -26.51
C VAL A 171 -4.95 9.77 -27.10
N TRP A 172 -6.05 10.34 -26.60
CA TRP A 172 -6.50 11.67 -27.01
C TRP A 172 -5.45 12.74 -26.72
N ILE A 173 -4.84 12.73 -25.52
CA ILE A 173 -3.76 13.65 -25.15
C ILE A 173 -2.57 13.48 -26.11
N ILE A 174 -2.08 12.25 -26.31
CA ILE A 174 -0.92 11.96 -27.17
C ILE A 174 -1.11 12.49 -28.59
N ASN A 175 -2.27 12.19 -29.20
CA ASN A 175 -2.57 12.61 -30.56
C ASN A 175 -2.81 14.13 -30.65
N SER A 176 -3.37 14.76 -29.61
CA SER A 176 -3.58 16.22 -29.59
C SER A 176 -2.27 17.01 -29.51
N PHE A 177 -1.24 16.44 -28.91
CA PHE A 177 0.10 17.04 -28.82
C PHE A 177 1.08 16.55 -29.89
N ASP A 178 0.62 15.75 -30.86
CA ASP A 178 1.43 15.19 -31.94
C ASP A 178 2.73 14.50 -31.48
N LEU A 179 2.64 13.76 -30.36
CA LEU A 179 3.80 13.07 -29.77
C LEU A 179 4.17 11.78 -30.50
N GLY A 180 3.31 11.33 -31.42
CA GLY A 180 3.38 10.08 -32.17
C GLY A 180 1.98 9.58 -32.49
N THR A 181 1.86 8.38 -33.07
CA THR A 181 0.55 7.79 -33.34
C THR A 181 0.13 6.89 -32.18
N ALA A 182 -1.04 7.15 -31.60
CA ALA A 182 -1.63 6.31 -30.58
C ALA A 182 -3.06 5.87 -30.94
N ILE A 183 -3.37 4.60 -30.73
CA ILE A 183 -4.70 4.02 -30.96
C ILE A 183 -5.12 3.22 -29.72
N ALA A 184 -6.32 3.49 -29.22
CA ALA A 184 -6.91 2.75 -28.10
C ALA A 184 -7.76 1.59 -28.60
N LYS A 185 -7.55 0.39 -28.06
CA LYS A 185 -8.41 -0.78 -28.22
C LYS A 185 -8.67 -1.39 -26.84
N GLU A 186 -9.82 -1.07 -26.26
CA GLU A 186 -10.18 -1.46 -24.89
C GLU A 186 -9.11 -1.03 -23.87
N ASN A 187 -8.42 -1.96 -23.23
CA ASN A 187 -7.33 -1.70 -22.29
C ASN A 187 -5.94 -1.69 -22.96
N LEU A 188 -5.87 -1.86 -24.27
CA LEU A 188 -4.65 -1.83 -25.06
C LEU A 188 -4.45 -0.44 -25.68
N MET A 189 -3.21 0.03 -25.64
CA MET A 189 -2.74 1.23 -26.32
C MET A 189 -1.67 0.83 -27.33
N LEU A 190 -1.99 0.95 -28.61
CA LEU A 190 -1.03 0.74 -29.69
C LEU A 190 -0.32 2.05 -29.96
N LEU A 191 0.99 2.05 -29.73
CA LEU A 191 1.85 3.22 -29.85
C LEU A 191 2.82 3.03 -31.01
N ARG A 192 3.03 4.08 -31.80
CA ARG A 192 4.06 4.15 -32.83
C ARG A 192 4.79 5.48 -32.72
N GLY A 193 6.05 5.40 -32.31
CA GLY A 193 6.93 6.55 -32.12
C GLY A 193 8.24 6.41 -32.90
N GLU A 194 9.27 7.10 -32.42
CA GLU A 194 10.57 7.24 -33.07
C GLU A 194 11.37 5.91 -33.08
N HIS A 195 11.12 5.04 -32.11
CA HIS A 195 11.81 3.75 -31.94
C HIS A 195 10.98 2.54 -32.39
N GLY A 196 9.93 2.79 -33.18
CA GLY A 196 9.05 1.74 -33.73
C GLY A 196 7.74 1.57 -32.95
N PRO A 197 6.97 0.52 -33.29
CA PRO A 197 5.69 0.25 -32.65
C PRO A 197 5.84 -0.58 -31.37
N MET A 198 4.98 -0.32 -30.38
CA MET A 198 4.83 -1.16 -29.18
C MET A 198 3.38 -1.11 -28.70
N ALA A 199 2.90 -2.21 -28.13
CA ALA A 199 1.58 -2.31 -27.54
C ALA A 199 1.69 -2.27 -26.02
N LEU A 200 1.00 -1.32 -25.38
CA LEU A 200 0.89 -1.22 -23.93
C LEU A 200 -0.46 -1.72 -23.47
N GLN A 201 -0.49 -2.80 -22.71
CA GLN A 201 -1.70 -3.27 -22.07
C GLN A 201 -1.79 -2.71 -20.65
N VAL A 202 -2.87 -1.97 -20.37
CA VAL A 202 -3.10 -1.36 -19.06
C VAL A 202 -4.06 -2.25 -18.27
N PHE A 203 -3.61 -2.70 -17.10
CA PHE A 203 -4.42 -3.47 -16.17
C PHE A 203 -4.97 -2.59 -15.05
N TRP A 204 -6.04 -3.02 -14.38
CA TRP A 204 -6.63 -2.30 -13.25
C TRP A 204 -5.61 -1.91 -12.15
N PRO A 205 -4.58 -2.72 -11.82
CA PRO A 205 -3.49 -2.32 -10.94
C PRO A 205 -2.80 -1.04 -11.40
N SER A 206 -2.40 -1.03 -12.66
CA SER A 206 -1.64 0.06 -13.28
C SER A 206 -2.48 1.28 -13.62
N ALA A 207 -3.77 1.08 -13.85
CA ALA A 207 -4.76 2.12 -14.01
C ALA A 207 -5.01 2.93 -12.73
N GLY A 208 -4.51 2.46 -11.58
CA GLY A 208 -4.48 3.24 -10.36
C GLY A 208 -5.34 2.71 -9.22
N VAL A 209 -5.86 1.49 -9.30
CA VAL A 209 -6.61 0.91 -8.19
C VAL A 209 -5.72 0.71 -6.97
N HIS A 210 -4.50 0.17 -7.14
CA HIS A 210 -3.59 -0.03 -6.00
C HIS A 210 -3.29 1.30 -5.31
N SER A 211 -3.02 2.36 -6.07
CA SER A 211 -2.81 3.69 -5.51
C SER A 211 -4.08 4.24 -4.86
N ILE A 212 -5.29 4.02 -5.40
CA ILE A 212 -6.55 4.40 -4.73
C ILE A 212 -6.74 3.65 -3.41
N ILE A 213 -6.43 2.36 -3.35
CA ILE A 213 -6.52 1.55 -2.12
C ILE A 213 -5.53 2.10 -1.08
N ILE A 214 -4.25 2.27 -1.44
CA ILE A 214 -3.22 2.79 -0.54
C ILE A 214 -3.59 4.19 -0.06
N TYR A 215 -3.99 5.09 -0.96
CA TYR A 215 -4.48 6.42 -0.62
C TYR A 215 -5.62 6.35 0.39
N SER A 216 -6.61 5.48 0.14
CA SER A 216 -7.79 5.35 0.98
C SER A 216 -7.41 4.91 2.39
N LEU A 217 -6.51 3.93 2.52
CA LEU A 217 -6.01 3.43 3.79
C LEU A 217 -5.27 4.51 4.57
N VAL A 218 -4.30 5.17 3.94
CA VAL A 218 -3.50 6.23 4.55
C VAL A 218 -4.38 7.42 4.95
N MET A 219 -5.25 7.86 4.06
CA MET A 219 -6.14 8.99 4.31
C MET A 219 -7.15 8.67 5.40
N MET A 220 -7.73 7.47 5.43
CA MET A 220 -8.63 7.05 6.53
C MET A 220 -7.90 7.08 7.87
N ALA A 221 -6.69 6.51 7.96
CA ALA A 221 -5.89 6.54 9.19
C ALA A 221 -5.63 7.98 9.67
N PHE A 222 -5.23 8.85 8.75
CA PHE A 222 -4.98 10.27 9.01
C PHE A 222 -6.25 11.01 9.47
N LEU A 223 -7.35 10.91 8.71
CA LEU A 223 -8.60 11.57 9.04
C LEU A 223 -9.22 11.05 10.33
N LEU A 224 -9.04 9.77 10.68
CA LEU A 224 -9.50 9.22 11.97
C LEU A 224 -8.84 9.91 13.16
N LYS A 225 -7.56 10.28 13.02
CA LYS A 225 -6.79 10.98 14.08
C LYS A 225 -7.14 12.45 14.20
N MET A 226 -7.50 13.09 13.09
CA MET A 226 -7.79 14.53 13.10
C MET A 226 -9.18 14.85 13.64
N ASN A 227 -9.26 15.92 14.45
CA ASN A 227 -10.52 16.48 14.94
C ASN A 227 -11.18 17.38 13.88
N ILE A 228 -11.56 16.78 12.74
CA ILE A 228 -12.23 17.45 11.62
C ILE A 228 -13.71 17.03 11.60
N GLU A 229 -14.59 17.94 11.18
CA GLU A 229 -16.00 17.65 10.94
C GLU A 229 -16.18 16.58 9.85
N ARG A 230 -17.15 15.67 10.03
CA ARG A 230 -17.39 14.53 9.12
C ARG A 230 -17.55 14.93 7.66
N LYS A 231 -18.29 16.01 7.37
CA LYS A 231 -18.50 16.50 6.00
C LYS A 231 -17.19 16.85 5.31
N ARG A 232 -16.28 17.52 6.02
CA ARG A 232 -14.97 17.91 5.47
C ARG A 232 -14.04 16.73 5.30
N LYS A 233 -14.07 15.76 6.23
CA LYS A 233 -13.36 14.49 6.05
C LYS A 233 -13.78 13.81 4.75
N ALA A 234 -15.08 13.74 4.46
CA ALA A 234 -15.58 13.19 3.21
C ALA A 234 -15.12 13.98 1.98
N VAL A 235 -15.16 15.32 2.04
CA VAL A 235 -14.66 16.17 0.95
C VAL A 235 -13.17 15.96 0.69
N TYR A 236 -12.31 15.97 1.72
CA TYR A 236 -10.88 15.70 1.54
C TYR A 236 -10.61 14.31 0.99
N PHE A 237 -11.38 13.32 1.45
CA PHE A 237 -11.28 11.95 0.95
C PHE A 237 -11.61 11.87 -0.56
N VAL A 238 -12.74 12.46 -0.98
CA VAL A 238 -13.14 12.46 -2.39
C VAL A 238 -12.16 13.24 -3.27
N ILE A 239 -11.73 14.43 -2.84
CA ILE A 239 -10.76 15.24 -3.59
C ILE A 239 -9.44 14.47 -3.77
N GLY A 240 -8.98 13.77 -2.74
CA GLY A 240 -7.74 13.02 -2.87
C GLY A 240 -7.86 11.76 -3.73
N ILE A 241 -9.05 11.12 -3.81
CA ILE A 241 -9.31 10.08 -4.81
C ILE A 241 -9.20 10.67 -6.23
N LEU A 242 -9.85 11.82 -6.48
CA LEU A 242 -9.80 12.47 -7.79
C LEU A 242 -8.37 12.85 -8.20
N GLY A 243 -7.60 13.40 -7.27
CA GLY A 243 -6.20 13.70 -7.54
C GLY A 243 -5.34 12.45 -7.73
N THR A 244 -5.64 11.35 -7.02
CA THR A 244 -4.98 10.05 -7.25
C THR A 244 -5.24 9.55 -8.67
N ILE A 245 -6.50 9.61 -9.14
CA ILE A 245 -6.86 9.30 -10.54
C ILE A 245 -6.07 10.20 -11.51
N GLY A 246 -5.96 11.50 -11.21
CA GLY A 246 -5.16 12.44 -12.01
C GLY A 246 -3.69 12.07 -12.10
N ILE A 247 -3.06 11.67 -10.99
CA ILE A 247 -1.66 11.21 -10.98
C ILE A 247 -1.50 9.90 -11.77
N ASN A 248 -2.44 8.98 -11.65
CA ASN A 248 -2.41 7.74 -12.44
C ASN A 248 -2.58 8.01 -13.94
N MET A 249 -3.38 9.01 -14.33
CA MET A 249 -3.44 9.49 -15.71
C MET A 249 -2.09 10.00 -16.20
N ILE A 250 -1.40 10.83 -15.40
CA ILE A 250 -0.05 11.31 -15.73
C ILE A 250 0.94 10.14 -15.81
N ARG A 251 0.82 9.13 -14.94
CA ARG A 251 1.66 7.92 -14.98
C ARG A 251 1.50 7.17 -16.30
N ILE A 252 0.26 6.85 -16.71
CA ILE A 252 0.00 6.18 -18.00
C ILE A 252 0.55 7.02 -19.15
N PHE A 253 0.39 8.34 -19.09
CA PHE A 253 0.92 9.26 -20.08
C PHE A 253 2.45 9.19 -20.14
N SER A 254 3.14 9.25 -19.00
CA SER A 254 4.61 9.14 -18.92
C SER A 254 5.12 7.81 -19.47
N LEU A 255 4.46 6.69 -19.18
CA LEU A 255 4.80 5.38 -19.76
C LEU A 255 4.64 5.40 -21.29
N SER A 256 3.58 6.04 -21.78
CA SER A 256 3.33 6.15 -23.22
C SER A 256 4.38 7.04 -23.90
N VAL A 257 4.76 8.16 -23.29
CA VAL A 257 5.82 9.05 -23.79
C VAL A 257 7.17 8.33 -23.83
N PHE A 258 7.49 7.53 -22.80
CA PHE A 258 8.71 6.71 -22.81
C PHE A 258 8.76 5.79 -24.04
N VAL A 259 7.66 5.10 -24.34
CA VAL A 259 7.57 4.23 -25.52
C VAL A 259 7.69 5.03 -26.82
N LEU A 260 7.05 6.19 -26.90
CA LEU A 260 7.04 7.00 -28.13
C LEU A 260 8.38 7.68 -28.43
N LYS A 261 9.12 8.09 -27.40
CA LYS A 261 10.27 9.01 -27.53
C LYS A 261 11.60 8.48 -27.00
N VAL A 262 11.61 7.39 -26.24
CA VAL A 262 12.83 6.93 -25.54
C VAL A 262 13.23 5.53 -25.98
N SER A 263 12.33 4.55 -25.86
CA SER A 263 12.66 3.15 -26.14
C SER A 263 11.43 2.27 -26.26
N THR A 264 11.49 1.32 -27.20
CA THR A 264 10.54 0.20 -27.34
C THR A 264 11.11 -1.12 -26.78
N ASP A 265 12.31 -1.09 -26.20
CA ASP A 265 12.92 -2.23 -25.48
C ASP A 265 12.10 -2.60 -24.23
N PRO A 266 11.53 -3.82 -24.17
CA PRO A 266 10.72 -4.27 -23.03
C PRO A 266 11.45 -4.22 -21.69
N THR A 267 12.76 -4.50 -21.67
CA THR A 267 13.53 -4.54 -20.43
C THR A 267 13.62 -3.15 -19.81
N LYS A 268 13.98 -2.15 -20.62
CA LYS A 268 14.06 -0.75 -20.20
C LYS A 268 12.69 -0.20 -19.82
N PHE A 269 11.64 -0.65 -20.53
CA PHE A 269 10.27 -0.27 -20.22
C PHE A 269 9.86 -0.79 -18.84
N GLU A 270 10.12 -2.06 -18.52
CA GLU A 270 9.75 -2.63 -17.21
C GLU A 270 10.53 -1.98 -16.06
N GLU A 271 11.82 -1.67 -16.26
CA GLU A 271 12.60 -0.90 -15.28
C GLU A 271 11.97 0.49 -15.01
N PHE A 272 11.61 1.22 -16.07
CA PHE A 272 10.95 2.52 -15.94
C PHE A 272 9.55 2.38 -15.33
N HIS A 273 8.79 1.35 -15.70
CA HIS A 273 7.43 1.10 -15.22
C HIS A 273 7.40 0.80 -13.73
N GLY A 274 8.33 -0.02 -13.23
CA GLY A 274 8.48 -0.31 -11.81
C GLY A 274 8.73 0.96 -10.99
N ILE A 275 9.61 1.84 -11.48
CA ILE A 275 9.97 3.08 -10.79
C ILE A 275 8.85 4.14 -10.87
N ALA A 276 8.24 4.31 -12.05
CA ALA A 276 7.22 5.32 -12.28
C ALA A 276 5.97 5.12 -11.40
N GLY A 277 5.59 3.86 -11.16
CA GLY A 277 4.49 3.51 -10.27
C GLY A 277 4.67 4.03 -8.84
N GLU A 278 5.88 3.85 -8.28
CA GLU A 278 6.19 4.20 -6.90
C GLU A 278 6.50 5.69 -6.71
N ILE A 279 7.30 6.27 -7.62
CA ILE A 279 7.77 7.66 -7.49
C ILE A 279 6.67 8.69 -7.75
N MET A 280 5.70 8.41 -8.61
CA MET A 280 4.70 9.44 -8.97
C MET A 280 3.58 9.56 -7.93
N PHE A 281 3.21 8.46 -7.28
CA PHE A 281 2.09 8.42 -6.35
C PHE A 281 2.44 8.86 -4.93
N LEU A 282 3.61 8.47 -4.42
CA LEU A 282 4.02 8.79 -3.03
C LEU A 282 4.11 10.30 -2.75
N PRO A 283 4.72 11.14 -3.63
CA PRO A 283 4.75 12.58 -3.43
C PRO A 283 3.36 13.20 -3.41
N TRP A 284 2.44 12.71 -4.24
CA TRP A 284 1.06 13.18 -4.25
C TRP A 284 0.36 12.99 -2.90
N ILE A 285 0.42 11.78 -2.32
CA ILE A 285 -0.16 11.54 -1.00
C ILE A 285 0.45 12.50 0.02
N PHE A 286 1.79 12.61 0.04
CA PHE A 286 2.49 13.44 1.02
C PHE A 286 2.09 14.91 0.92
N ILE A 287 2.13 15.48 -0.30
CA ILE A 287 1.70 16.85 -0.58
C ILE A 287 0.24 17.05 -0.17
N PHE A 288 -0.64 16.11 -0.50
CA PHE A 288 -2.06 16.24 -0.19
C PHE A 288 -2.33 16.21 1.32
N LEU A 289 -1.66 15.33 2.07
CA LEU A 289 -1.73 15.30 3.54
C LEU A 289 -1.22 16.61 4.16
N LEU A 290 -0.13 17.18 3.63
CA LEU A 290 0.39 18.49 4.07
C LEU A 290 -0.60 19.61 3.79
N ILE A 291 -1.25 19.61 2.62
CA ILE A 291 -2.28 20.58 2.26
C ILE A 291 -3.44 20.51 3.26
N VAL A 292 -4.01 19.31 3.50
CA VAL A 292 -5.12 19.12 4.43
C VAL A 292 -4.73 19.57 5.84
N THR A 293 -3.53 19.19 6.31
CA THR A 293 -3.01 19.59 7.62
C THR A 293 -2.89 21.11 7.73
N SER A 294 -2.34 21.75 6.70
CA SER A 294 -2.13 23.20 6.66
C SER A 294 -3.46 23.96 6.68
N ILE A 295 -4.45 23.51 5.90
CA ILE A 295 -5.78 24.11 5.84
C ILE A 295 -6.48 24.01 7.21
N GLU A 296 -6.53 22.82 7.81
CA GLU A 296 -7.24 22.62 9.08
C GLU A 296 -6.50 23.29 10.25
N THR A 297 -5.17 23.35 10.23
CA THR A 297 -4.40 24.08 11.24
C THR A 297 -4.66 25.59 11.17
N LYS A 298 -4.67 26.17 9.96
CA LYS A 298 -5.04 27.59 9.77
C LYS A 298 -6.47 27.86 10.26
N ARG A 299 -7.39 26.94 10.00
CA ARG A 299 -8.79 27.07 10.42
C ARG A 299 -8.96 26.99 11.93
N MET A 300 -8.27 26.06 12.60
CA MET A 300 -8.27 25.97 14.07
C MET A 300 -7.76 27.24 14.71
N LYS A 301 -6.68 27.84 14.19
CA LYS A 301 -6.15 29.12 14.70
C LYS A 301 -7.18 30.25 14.61
N ARG A 302 -7.92 30.33 13.50
CA ARG A 302 -8.99 31.35 13.30
C ARG A 302 -10.21 31.18 14.19
N LEU A 303 -10.46 29.98 14.72
CA LEU A 303 -11.58 29.74 15.65
C LEU A 303 -11.21 30.06 17.11
N ILE A 304 -9.91 30.16 17.40
CA ILE A 304 -9.38 30.44 18.74
C ILE A 304 -9.00 31.93 18.89
N SER A 305 -8.70 32.62 17.77
CA SER A 305 -8.53 34.08 17.70
C SER A 305 -9.88 34.79 17.64
#